data_AF-A0AAN6RB35-F1
#
_entry.id   AF-A0AAN6RB35-F1
#
_cell.length_a   1.000
_cell.length_b   1.000
_cell.length_c   1.000
_cell.angle_alpha   90.00
_cell.angle_beta   90.00
_cell.angle_gamma   90.00
#
_symmetry.space_group_name_H-M   'P 1'
#
loop_
_entity.id
_entity.type
_entity.pdbx_description
1 polymer ?
#
loop_
_entity_poly.entity_id
_entity_poly.type
_entity_poly.pdbx_seq_one_letter_code
_entity_poly.pdbx_strand_id
1 'polypeptide(L)'
;MAILSVLAPAQRPSRLSRVQSFKARVHTTALISPDGKTGRLPALGWSSWNEYEDRINETVFVRVAELLNELGLKDLGYEYVNIDDAWSDKAYGRHRETKELRPDPVKFPNGIAGSLTCAGYEGSLGYEEIDAGTFAKWGVDYLKYDNCNVPKEWNDEWRWWPELWYGGPPDENQSEGDPGYTSDLPGPEGYDWFTSNISIRYLRMRDALLQRDRSIQYSLCAWGHGHADQWGADRGHSWRMWGDIYPVWEGKVLGYSWGIMPIVNHASFFTHRGDFWDMLEGNPTLEENRSHFALWAALKPPLIIGTPPEPIRPSILQILSNKDLIAFNQDPNHGPPAIPYKQGLNPDSTWNQTHPAEHYIGASTP
;
A
#
# COMPACT_ATOMS: atom_id res chain seq x y z
N MET A 1 -24.33 -36.60 27.22
CA MET A 1 -22.98 -37.17 27.18
C MET A 1 -22.03 -36.02 26.89
N ALA A 2 -21.30 -35.55 27.89
CA ALA A 2 -20.38 -34.42 27.79
C ALA A 2 -19.07 -34.81 28.47
N ILE A 3 -17.94 -34.45 27.88
CA ILE A 3 -16.61 -34.70 28.44
C ILE A 3 -15.85 -33.38 28.38
N LEU A 4 -15.70 -32.73 29.55
CA LEU A 4 -14.64 -31.75 29.76
C LEU A 4 -13.31 -32.49 29.91
N SER A 5 -12.21 -31.84 29.56
CA SER A 5 -10.86 -32.29 29.91
C SER A 5 -10.01 -31.08 30.26
N VAL A 6 -9.47 -31.07 31.48
CA VAL A 6 -8.52 -30.06 31.98
C VAL A 6 -7.17 -30.75 32.11
N LEU A 7 -6.11 -30.14 31.60
CA LEU A 7 -4.74 -30.59 31.82
C LEU A 7 -3.82 -29.42 32.19
N ALA A 8 -2.84 -29.73 33.04
CA ALA A 8 -2.03 -28.78 33.81
C ALA A 8 -0.85 -28.18 32.98
N PRO A 9 -0.09 -27.19 33.50
CA PRO A 9 0.75 -26.34 32.67
C PRO A 9 2.00 -27.05 32.15
N ALA A 10 2.30 -26.85 30.87
CA ALA A 10 3.50 -27.38 30.23
C ALA A 10 4.78 -26.69 30.73
N GLN A 11 5.81 -27.49 31.01
CA GLN A 11 7.15 -27.02 31.40
C GLN A 11 7.87 -26.35 30.22
N ARG A 12 8.73 -25.36 30.50
CA ARG A 12 9.58 -24.70 29.49
C ARG A 12 10.56 -25.70 28.86
N PRO A 13 10.62 -25.85 27.53
CA PRO A 13 11.69 -26.60 26.86
C PRO A 13 13.03 -25.87 26.97
N SER A 14 14.12 -26.64 27.11
CA SER A 14 15.49 -26.16 27.15
C SER A 14 16.01 -25.70 25.78
N ARG A 15 17.01 -24.81 25.79
CA ARG A 15 17.71 -24.35 24.59
C ARG A 15 18.49 -25.50 23.91
N LEU A 16 18.75 -25.30 22.61
CA LEU A 16 19.69 -26.06 21.74
C LEU A 16 19.22 -27.45 21.26
N SER A 17 18.57 -27.49 20.08
CA SER A 17 19.02 -28.30 18.92
C SER A 17 18.02 -28.32 17.75
N ARG A 18 17.87 -27.19 17.05
CA ARG A 18 17.37 -27.19 15.65
C ARG A 18 17.78 -25.91 14.92
N VAL A 19 19.01 -25.89 14.42
CA VAL A 19 19.34 -25.05 13.26
C VAL A 19 18.73 -25.74 12.04
N GLN A 20 17.42 -25.56 11.84
CA GLN A 20 16.86 -25.77 10.51
C GLN A 20 17.32 -24.59 9.67
N SER A 21 17.91 -24.88 8.51
CA SER A 21 18.29 -23.84 7.56
C SER A 21 17.05 -23.03 7.17
N PHE A 22 17.06 -21.75 7.50
CA PHE A 22 16.14 -20.77 6.93
C PHE A 22 16.44 -20.67 5.43
N LYS A 23 15.82 -21.53 4.62
CA LYS A 23 15.53 -21.18 3.24
C LYS A 23 14.45 -20.11 3.31
N ALA A 24 14.81 -18.90 2.87
CA ALA A 24 13.97 -17.72 3.01
C ALA A 24 12.57 -17.97 2.42
N ARG A 25 11.54 -17.70 3.22
CA ARG A 25 10.16 -17.56 2.74
C ARG A 25 10.05 -16.19 2.08
N VAL A 26 10.45 -16.10 0.82
CA VAL A 26 10.14 -14.95 -0.02
C VAL A 26 9.10 -15.41 -1.02
N HIS A 27 7.85 -15.08 -0.76
CA HIS A 27 6.83 -15.09 -1.81
C HIS A 27 7.06 -13.84 -2.68
N THR A 28 7.23 -14.05 -3.99
CA THR A 28 7.60 -13.00 -4.97
C THR A 28 6.39 -12.43 -5.71
N THR A 29 5.19 -12.69 -5.20
CA THR A 29 3.89 -12.29 -5.72
C THR A 29 2.97 -12.10 -4.53
N ALA A 30 2.12 -11.08 -4.57
CA ALA A 30 1.18 -10.82 -3.49
C ALA A 30 0.20 -11.97 -3.23
N LEU A 31 -0.46 -11.93 -2.07
CA LEU A 31 -1.50 -12.88 -1.72
C LEU A 31 -2.66 -12.76 -2.72
N ILE A 32 -3.16 -13.90 -3.22
CA ILE A 32 -4.41 -13.97 -3.99
C ILE A 32 -5.51 -14.49 -3.05
N SER A 33 -6.67 -13.84 -3.06
CA SER A 33 -7.80 -14.26 -2.22
C SER A 33 -8.31 -15.68 -2.56
N PRO A 34 -9.03 -16.35 -1.64
CA PRO A 34 -9.57 -17.70 -1.86
C PRO A 34 -10.50 -17.87 -3.07
N ASP A 35 -11.02 -16.78 -3.64
CA ASP A 35 -11.80 -16.78 -4.90
C ASP A 35 -10.95 -16.99 -6.18
N GLY A 36 -9.62 -16.95 -6.06
CA GLY A 36 -8.67 -17.10 -7.18
C GLY A 36 -8.60 -15.89 -8.12
N LYS A 37 -9.15 -14.74 -7.72
CA LYS A 37 -9.26 -13.52 -8.55
C LYS A 37 -8.79 -12.25 -7.84
N THR A 38 -9.26 -12.00 -6.61
CA THR A 38 -9.01 -10.71 -5.96
C THR A 38 -7.53 -10.53 -5.63
N GLY A 39 -6.97 -9.42 -6.15
CA GLY A 39 -5.54 -9.10 -6.15
C GLY A 39 -4.64 -10.06 -6.94
N ARG A 40 -5.17 -10.82 -7.90
CA ARG A 40 -4.35 -11.51 -8.92
C ARG A 40 -3.67 -10.52 -9.88
N LEU A 41 -4.29 -9.37 -10.09
CA LEU A 41 -3.77 -8.27 -10.91
C LEU A 41 -3.73 -6.99 -10.06
N PRO A 42 -2.85 -6.03 -10.39
CA PRO A 42 -2.83 -4.72 -9.74
C PRO A 42 -4.18 -4.02 -9.84
N ALA A 43 -4.62 -3.34 -8.78
CA ALA A 43 -5.91 -2.64 -8.80
C ALA A 43 -5.85 -1.38 -9.67
N LEU A 44 -6.88 -1.14 -10.48
CA LEU A 44 -7.05 0.08 -11.28
C LEU A 44 -8.24 0.87 -10.73
N GLY A 45 -8.08 2.18 -10.53
CA GLY A 45 -9.13 2.99 -9.92
C GLY A 45 -8.75 4.43 -9.63
N TRP A 46 -9.38 5.00 -8.61
CA TRP A 46 -9.22 6.38 -8.16
C TRP A 46 -9.23 6.44 -6.61
N SER A 47 -8.53 7.41 -6.01
CA SER A 47 -8.59 7.71 -4.57
C SER A 47 -8.70 9.22 -4.31
N SER A 48 -9.38 9.59 -3.22
CA SER A 48 -9.71 10.99 -2.93
C SER A 48 -8.59 11.85 -2.37
N TRP A 49 -7.53 11.26 -1.82
CA TRP A 49 -6.62 11.96 -0.91
C TRP A 49 -5.92 13.18 -1.53
N ASN A 50 -5.23 13.00 -2.65
CA ASN A 50 -4.30 14.01 -3.19
C ASN A 50 -4.98 15.29 -3.71
N GLU A 51 -6.27 15.23 -4.02
CA GLU A 51 -7.08 16.37 -4.42
C GLU A 51 -7.98 16.88 -3.28
N TYR A 52 -8.73 15.99 -2.64
CA TYR A 52 -9.81 16.39 -1.75
C TYR A 52 -9.41 16.44 -0.27
N GLU A 53 -8.36 15.72 0.14
CA GLU A 53 -7.97 15.53 1.55
C GLU A 53 -9.21 15.19 2.42
N ASP A 54 -9.56 16.04 3.39
CA ASP A 54 -10.72 15.85 4.27
C ASP A 54 -12.06 16.40 3.73
N ARG A 55 -12.03 17.07 2.56
CA ARG A 55 -13.14 17.81 1.93
C ARG A 55 -14.06 16.92 1.09
N ILE A 56 -14.26 15.69 1.57
CA ILE A 56 -14.96 14.61 0.88
C ILE A 56 -16.42 14.45 1.36
N ASN A 57 -17.29 13.97 0.47
CA ASN A 57 -18.67 13.55 0.75
C ASN A 57 -19.18 12.62 -0.36
N GLU A 58 -20.32 11.94 -0.13
CA GLU A 58 -20.95 11.02 -1.09
C GLU A 58 -21.05 11.55 -2.53
N THR A 59 -21.38 12.82 -2.74
CA THR A 59 -21.50 13.42 -4.09
C THR A 59 -20.19 13.39 -4.86
N VAL A 60 -19.04 13.52 -4.18
CA VAL A 60 -17.71 13.43 -4.81
C VAL A 60 -17.51 12.05 -5.41
N PHE A 61 -17.75 10.98 -4.64
CA PHE A 61 -17.52 9.60 -5.09
C PHE A 61 -18.53 9.16 -6.15
N VAL A 62 -19.79 9.56 -6.03
CA VAL A 62 -20.80 9.33 -7.08
C VAL A 62 -20.38 10.00 -8.39
N ARG A 63 -19.97 11.28 -8.34
CA ARG A 63 -19.54 12.00 -9.55
C ARG A 63 -18.26 11.42 -10.15
N VAL A 64 -17.30 10.98 -9.33
CA VAL A 64 -16.10 10.27 -9.80
C VAL A 64 -16.48 8.96 -10.49
N ALA A 65 -17.40 8.16 -9.92
CA ALA A 65 -17.84 6.91 -10.52
C ALA A 65 -18.53 7.12 -11.88
N GLU A 66 -19.36 8.17 -11.99
CA GLU A 66 -19.92 8.62 -13.26
C GLU A 66 -18.83 9.01 -14.26
N LEU A 67 -17.86 9.83 -13.84
CA LEU A 67 -16.76 10.31 -14.68
C LEU A 67 -15.85 9.18 -15.19
N LEU A 68 -15.50 8.18 -14.37
CA LEU A 68 -14.74 7.02 -14.82
C LEU A 68 -15.48 6.26 -15.94
N ASN A 69 -16.81 6.25 -15.91
CA ASN A 69 -17.64 5.67 -16.96
C ASN A 69 -17.79 6.61 -18.19
N GLU A 70 -18.07 7.90 -17.99
CA GLU A 70 -18.18 8.92 -19.07
C GLU A 70 -16.88 9.07 -19.88
N LEU A 71 -15.73 8.99 -19.21
CA LEU A 71 -14.39 9.11 -19.81
C LEU A 71 -13.90 7.78 -20.42
N GLY A 72 -14.65 6.68 -20.29
CA GLY A 72 -14.28 5.34 -20.77
C GLY A 72 -13.11 4.69 -20.01
N LEU A 73 -12.72 5.23 -18.85
CA LEU A 73 -11.66 4.66 -18.00
C LEU A 73 -12.13 3.34 -17.36
N LYS A 74 -13.40 3.25 -16.97
CA LYS A 74 -13.99 2.01 -16.45
C LYS A 74 -13.83 0.83 -17.41
N ASP A 75 -14.02 1.04 -18.72
CA ASP A 75 -13.84 0.02 -19.75
C ASP A 75 -12.37 -0.42 -19.94
N LEU A 76 -11.42 0.29 -19.32
CA LEU A 76 -10.00 -0.06 -19.25
C LEU A 76 -9.61 -0.71 -17.92
N GLY A 77 -10.56 -0.95 -17.02
CA GLY A 77 -10.34 -1.60 -15.72
C GLY A 77 -10.30 -0.65 -14.51
N TYR A 78 -10.47 0.67 -14.69
CA TYR A 78 -10.57 1.61 -13.56
C TYR A 78 -11.91 1.45 -12.83
N GLU A 79 -12.00 0.43 -11.97
CA GLU A 79 -13.22 -0.01 -11.31
C GLU A 79 -13.30 0.39 -9.82
N TYR A 80 -12.15 0.61 -9.16
CA TYR A 80 -12.14 1.01 -7.75
C TYR A 80 -12.33 2.52 -7.58
N VAL A 81 -13.27 2.92 -6.72
CA VAL A 81 -13.46 4.31 -6.27
C VAL A 81 -13.22 4.34 -4.76
N ASN A 82 -11.97 4.61 -4.37
CA ASN A 82 -11.51 4.49 -3.00
C ASN A 82 -11.81 5.76 -2.20
N ILE A 83 -12.47 5.57 -1.06
CA ILE A 83 -12.57 6.57 0.00
C ILE A 83 -11.28 6.48 0.81
N ASP A 84 -10.55 7.59 0.91
CA ASP A 84 -9.34 7.66 1.74
C ASP A 84 -9.70 8.07 3.19
N ASP A 85 -8.81 8.73 3.93
CA ASP A 85 -9.09 9.20 5.29
C ASP A 85 -10.26 10.22 5.38
N ALA A 86 -10.67 10.57 6.59
CA ALA A 86 -11.62 11.63 6.93
C ALA A 86 -13.12 11.43 6.61
N TRP A 87 -13.52 10.17 6.48
CA TRP A 87 -14.90 9.73 6.27
C TRP A 87 -15.69 9.45 7.57
N SER A 88 -15.02 9.26 8.72
CA SER A 88 -15.64 8.76 9.97
C SER A 88 -16.27 9.86 10.84
N ASP A 89 -17.14 9.48 11.76
CA ASP A 89 -17.67 10.40 12.78
C ASP A 89 -16.56 10.76 13.79
N LYS A 90 -15.77 11.80 13.50
CA LYS A 90 -14.66 12.26 14.36
C LYS A 90 -15.14 12.84 15.70
N ALA A 91 -16.41 13.24 15.80
CA ALA A 91 -16.97 13.85 17.00
C ALA A 91 -17.42 12.81 18.04
N TYR A 92 -17.95 11.67 17.57
CA TYR A 92 -18.49 10.63 18.45
C TYR A 92 -17.77 9.27 18.35
N GLY A 93 -16.90 9.07 17.36
CA GLY A 93 -16.10 7.86 17.20
C GLY A 93 -16.93 6.60 16.99
N ARG A 94 -16.44 5.47 17.51
CA ARG A 94 -17.13 4.18 17.49
C ARG A 94 -18.46 4.16 18.24
N HIS A 95 -19.37 3.29 17.80
CA HIS A 95 -20.62 3.04 18.50
C HIS A 95 -20.35 2.43 19.89
N ARG A 96 -20.98 2.99 20.94
CA ARG A 96 -20.59 2.73 22.34
C ARG A 96 -20.72 1.26 22.76
N GLU A 97 -21.72 0.56 22.23
CA GLU A 97 -22.03 -0.83 22.60
C GLU A 97 -21.36 -1.83 21.67
N THR A 98 -21.70 -1.79 20.37
CA THR A 98 -21.20 -2.75 19.37
C THR A 98 -19.73 -2.58 19.02
N LYS A 99 -19.13 -1.41 19.36
CA LYS A 99 -17.79 -0.97 18.96
C LYS A 99 -17.60 -0.84 17.44
N GLU A 100 -18.64 -1.08 16.65
CA GLU A 100 -18.63 -0.83 15.21
C GLU A 100 -18.32 0.65 14.92
N LEU A 101 -17.78 0.85 13.74
CA LEU A 101 -17.46 2.17 13.24
C LEU A 101 -18.66 2.95 12.73
N ARG A 102 -18.57 4.26 12.93
CA ARG A 102 -19.60 5.19 12.51
C ARG A 102 -19.02 6.08 11.41
N PRO A 103 -19.62 6.10 10.21
CA PRO A 103 -19.32 7.15 9.25
C PRO A 103 -19.80 8.50 9.78
N ASP A 104 -19.18 9.58 9.30
CA ASP A 104 -19.68 10.93 9.54
C ASP A 104 -21.08 11.05 8.91
N PRO A 105 -22.15 11.22 9.69
CA PRO A 105 -23.52 11.19 9.16
C PRO A 105 -23.86 12.38 8.25
N VAL A 106 -22.97 13.38 8.14
CA VAL A 106 -23.10 14.52 7.23
C VAL A 106 -22.34 14.27 5.93
N LYS A 107 -21.14 13.69 5.98
CA LYS A 107 -20.33 13.40 4.78
C LYS A 107 -20.72 12.08 4.09
N PHE A 108 -21.04 11.06 4.90
CA PHE A 108 -21.29 9.68 4.48
C PHE A 108 -22.45 9.10 5.31
N PRO A 109 -23.66 8.98 4.77
CA PRO A 109 -24.70 8.21 5.43
C PRO A 109 -24.39 6.68 5.56
N ASN A 110 -23.19 6.18 5.19
CA ASN A 110 -22.85 4.75 4.94
C ASN A 110 -21.71 4.07 5.77
N GLY A 111 -20.38 4.27 5.56
CA GLY A 111 -19.33 3.56 6.36
C GLY A 111 -17.82 3.72 6.04
N ILE A 112 -16.96 2.95 6.78
CA ILE A 112 -15.58 2.41 6.49
C ILE A 112 -14.30 3.31 6.65
N ALA A 113 -13.31 3.18 7.60
CA ALA A 113 -13.13 2.44 8.87
C ALA A 113 -11.94 2.82 9.86
N GLY A 114 -12.07 2.57 11.20
CA GLY A 114 -10.99 2.16 12.16
C GLY A 114 -10.99 2.56 13.70
N SER A 115 -9.84 2.62 14.46
CA SER A 115 -9.58 3.19 15.83
C SER A 115 -8.71 4.51 16.03
N LEU A 116 -7.52 4.82 15.41
CA LEU A 116 -7.12 6.22 14.97
C LEU A 116 -6.33 6.29 13.61
N THR A 117 -6.84 7.03 12.61
CA THR A 117 -6.26 7.27 11.26
C THR A 117 -5.27 8.44 11.23
N CYS A 118 -4.63 8.72 10.10
CA CYS A 118 -3.67 9.83 9.95
C CYS A 118 -4.29 11.21 10.19
N ALA A 119 -5.49 11.47 9.66
CA ALA A 119 -6.25 12.70 9.91
C ALA A 119 -6.95 12.71 11.28
N GLY A 120 -6.70 11.72 12.14
CA GLY A 120 -7.25 11.65 13.51
C GLY A 120 -8.76 11.35 13.57
N TYR A 121 -9.27 10.64 12.55
CA TYR A 121 -10.51 9.87 12.61
C TYR A 121 -10.19 8.50 13.21
N GLU A 122 -11.10 7.55 13.35
CA GLU A 122 -10.72 6.24 13.90
C GLU A 122 -10.12 5.28 12.79
N GLY A 123 -8.88 4.71 12.92
CA GLY A 123 -8.07 3.72 12.08
C GLY A 123 -7.63 2.35 12.75
N SER A 124 -8.00 1.14 12.24
CA SER A 124 -8.57 -0.07 12.98
C SER A 124 -7.84 -0.90 14.08
N LEU A 125 -6.68 -0.53 14.60
CA LEU A 125 -5.94 -1.42 15.52
C LEU A 125 -6.76 -1.88 16.76
N GLY A 126 -6.78 -3.20 17.02
CA GLY A 126 -7.46 -3.82 18.17
C GLY A 126 -8.91 -4.25 17.92
N TYR A 127 -9.51 -3.88 16.79
CA TYR A 127 -10.92 -4.13 16.46
C TYR A 127 -11.09 -4.85 15.11
N GLU A 128 -10.03 -5.49 14.61
CA GLU A 128 -9.90 -5.96 13.23
C GLU A 128 -11.06 -6.88 12.80
N GLU A 129 -11.51 -7.77 13.69
CA GLU A 129 -12.64 -8.67 13.44
C GLU A 129 -13.99 -7.95 13.25
N ILE A 130 -14.28 -6.98 14.13
CA ILE A 130 -15.52 -6.19 14.08
C ILE A 130 -15.50 -5.34 12.81
N ASP A 131 -14.37 -4.71 12.55
CA ASP A 131 -14.16 -3.81 11.43
C ASP A 131 -14.30 -4.56 10.09
N ALA A 132 -13.53 -5.64 9.87
CA ALA A 132 -13.65 -6.49 8.68
C ALA A 132 -15.07 -7.04 8.49
N GLY A 133 -15.76 -7.42 9.58
CA GLY A 133 -17.16 -7.84 9.53
C GLY A 133 -18.10 -6.71 9.07
N THR A 134 -17.82 -5.48 9.49
CA THR A 134 -18.58 -4.29 9.08
C THR A 134 -18.34 -3.96 7.60
N PHE A 135 -17.11 -4.11 7.09
CA PHE A 135 -16.80 -3.86 5.66
C PHE A 135 -17.47 -4.87 4.74
N ALA A 136 -17.42 -6.16 5.11
CA ALA A 136 -18.08 -7.21 4.36
C ALA A 136 -19.61 -6.99 4.33
N LYS A 137 -20.20 -6.59 5.47
CA LYS A 137 -21.63 -6.21 5.61
C LYS A 137 -22.01 -4.98 4.77
N TRP A 138 -21.11 -4.01 4.64
CA TRP A 138 -21.29 -2.82 3.79
C TRP A 138 -21.01 -3.08 2.30
N GLY A 139 -20.44 -4.23 1.93
CA GLY A 139 -20.14 -4.56 0.55
C GLY A 139 -18.86 -3.94 0.01
N VAL A 140 -17.88 -3.60 0.87
CA VAL A 140 -16.56 -3.10 0.46
C VAL A 140 -15.80 -4.11 -0.40
N ASP A 141 -15.07 -3.65 -1.41
CA ASP A 141 -14.21 -4.50 -2.27
C ASP A 141 -12.71 -4.24 -2.11
N TYR A 142 -12.31 -3.10 -1.53
CA TYR A 142 -10.91 -2.68 -1.36
C TYR A 142 -10.71 -1.98 -0.02
N LEU A 143 -9.60 -2.26 0.67
CA LEU A 143 -9.19 -1.62 1.92
C LEU A 143 -7.74 -1.13 1.81
N LYS A 144 -7.55 0.19 1.75
CA LYS A 144 -6.28 0.85 2.11
C LYS A 144 -6.15 0.80 3.64
N TYR A 145 -5.00 0.34 4.15
CA TYR A 145 -4.80 0.16 5.60
C TYR A 145 -3.54 0.85 6.10
N ASP A 146 -3.73 1.95 6.81
CA ASP A 146 -2.68 2.90 7.19
C ASP A 146 -1.88 2.53 8.44
N ASN A 147 -0.80 3.29 8.67
CA ASN A 147 0.22 3.01 9.68
C ASN A 147 0.39 4.16 10.71
N CYS A 148 -0.45 5.20 10.66
CA CYS A 148 -0.48 6.27 11.65
C CYS A 148 -0.90 5.83 13.06
N ASN A 149 -0.57 6.65 14.06
CA ASN A 149 -1.09 6.59 15.45
C ASN A 149 -0.94 5.24 16.16
N VAL A 150 0.16 4.52 15.90
CA VAL A 150 0.50 3.27 16.59
C VAL A 150 0.71 3.52 18.10
N PRO A 151 -0.03 2.85 18.99
CA PRO A 151 0.19 2.94 20.44
C PRO A 151 1.57 2.41 20.82
N LYS A 152 2.15 2.95 21.90
CA LYS A 152 3.54 2.68 22.31
C LYS A 152 3.84 1.18 22.53
N GLU A 153 2.87 0.42 23.01
CA GLU A 153 2.95 -1.04 23.20
C GLU A 153 2.99 -1.85 21.89
N TRP A 154 2.64 -1.21 20.76
CA TRP A 154 2.69 -1.76 19.40
C TRP A 154 3.80 -1.14 18.53
N ASN A 155 4.67 -0.30 19.11
CA ASN A 155 5.88 0.17 18.43
C ASN A 155 6.80 -1.01 18.12
N ASP A 156 7.47 -0.97 16.97
CA ASP A 156 8.54 -1.91 16.67
C ASP A 156 9.77 -1.66 17.57
N GLU A 157 10.45 -2.74 17.97
CA GLU A 157 11.71 -2.67 18.71
C GLU A 157 12.82 -2.01 17.86
N TRP A 158 12.78 -2.26 16.54
CA TRP A 158 13.77 -1.84 15.57
C TRP A 158 13.13 -1.05 14.43
N ARG A 159 13.89 -0.11 13.86
CA ARG A 159 13.45 0.78 12.79
C ARG A 159 13.97 0.35 11.43
N TRP A 160 13.10 0.36 10.43
CA TRP A 160 13.48 0.45 9.02
C TRP A 160 12.53 1.40 8.30
N TRP A 161 12.91 2.66 8.07
CA TRP A 161 12.04 3.73 7.58
C TRP A 161 12.68 4.39 6.35
N PRO A 162 12.35 3.95 5.12
CA PRO A 162 13.07 4.33 3.91
C PRO A 162 12.91 5.81 3.58
N GLU A 163 11.81 6.41 4.02
CA GLU A 163 11.53 7.83 3.87
C GLU A 163 12.54 8.75 4.54
N LEU A 164 13.28 8.28 5.56
CA LEU A 164 14.20 9.11 6.34
C LEU A 164 15.66 9.06 5.85
N TRP A 165 15.96 8.33 4.77
CA TRP A 165 17.33 8.01 4.37
C TRP A 165 17.69 8.44 2.95
N TYR A 166 18.99 8.70 2.74
CA TYR A 166 19.58 8.98 1.43
C TYR A 166 20.42 7.79 0.93
N GLY A 167 19.89 6.57 1.06
CA GLY A 167 20.55 5.33 0.66
C GLY A 167 19.56 4.19 0.44
N GLY A 168 19.62 3.55 -0.72
CA GLY A 168 18.95 2.28 -1.02
C GLY A 168 19.95 1.11 -1.01
N PRO A 169 19.51 -0.12 -1.29
CA PRO A 169 20.39 -1.29 -1.30
C PRO A 169 21.61 -1.12 -2.24
N PRO A 170 22.82 -1.56 -1.85
CA PRO A 170 23.17 -2.24 -0.60
C PRO A 170 23.41 -1.29 0.58
N ASP A 171 23.62 0.00 0.33
CA ASP A 171 24.00 1.01 1.32
C ASP A 171 22.76 1.61 2.02
N GLU A 172 21.90 0.74 2.57
CA GLU A 172 20.75 1.13 3.40
C GLU A 172 21.24 1.76 4.71
N ASN A 173 21.57 3.05 4.68
CA ASN A 173 22.13 3.75 5.84
C ASN A 173 21.03 4.13 6.84
N GLN A 174 20.64 3.14 7.64
CA GLN A 174 19.62 3.27 8.68
C GLN A 174 20.04 4.20 9.83
N SER A 175 21.29 4.68 9.85
CA SER A 175 21.89 5.48 10.95
C SER A 175 21.91 6.99 10.71
N GLU A 176 21.66 7.46 9.49
CA GLU A 176 21.69 8.90 9.13
C GLU A 176 20.30 9.57 9.07
N GLY A 177 19.23 8.84 9.38
CA GLY A 177 17.86 9.37 9.44
C GLY A 177 17.41 9.82 10.84
N ASP A 178 16.50 10.81 10.87
CA ASP A 178 15.77 11.29 12.07
C ASP A 178 15.31 10.11 12.95
N PRO A 179 15.40 10.16 14.30
CA PRO A 179 14.92 9.11 15.21
C PRO A 179 13.52 8.58 14.85
N GLY A 180 12.61 9.46 14.44
CA GLY A 180 11.22 9.11 14.17
C GLY A 180 10.38 8.97 15.45
N TYR A 181 9.21 8.36 15.32
CA TYR A 181 8.21 8.30 16.40
C TYR A 181 8.20 7.00 17.22
N THR A 182 8.91 5.93 16.80
CA THR A 182 8.77 4.60 17.42
C THR A 182 10.03 4.03 18.08
N SER A 183 11.17 4.01 17.37
CA SER A 183 12.45 3.50 17.85
C SER A 183 13.62 4.15 17.13
N ASP A 184 14.61 4.61 17.88
CA ASP A 184 15.85 5.22 17.36
C ASP A 184 16.87 4.16 16.90
N LEU A 185 16.57 2.87 17.10
CA LEU A 185 17.50 1.77 16.88
C LEU A 185 17.36 1.18 15.47
N PRO A 186 18.40 1.20 14.62
CA PRO A 186 18.36 0.55 13.32
C PRO A 186 18.25 -0.98 13.48
N GLY A 187 17.60 -1.64 12.52
CA GLY A 187 17.48 -3.10 12.52
C GLY A 187 18.84 -3.79 12.44
N PRO A 188 19.14 -4.75 13.34
CA PRO A 188 20.37 -5.52 13.23
C PRO A 188 20.34 -6.40 11.98
N GLU A 189 21.50 -6.64 11.39
CA GLU A 189 21.66 -7.50 10.21
C GLU A 189 21.01 -8.88 10.47
N GLY A 190 20.13 -9.30 9.56
CA GLY A 190 19.41 -10.58 9.67
C GLY A 190 18.25 -10.60 10.68
N TYR A 191 17.76 -9.45 11.17
CA TYR A 191 16.51 -9.39 11.94
C TYR A 191 15.32 -9.93 11.13
N ASP A 192 14.46 -10.73 11.76
CA ASP A 192 13.28 -11.32 11.12
C ASP A 192 12.08 -10.38 11.20
N TRP A 193 11.94 -9.53 10.17
CA TRP A 193 10.86 -8.56 10.07
C TRP A 193 9.44 -9.17 10.00
N PHE A 194 9.29 -10.47 9.74
CA PHE A 194 7.98 -11.14 9.86
C PHE A 194 7.45 -11.15 11.30
N THR A 195 8.35 -11.00 12.28
CA THR A 195 8.07 -10.97 13.72
C THR A 195 7.92 -9.55 14.30
N SER A 196 8.13 -8.52 13.47
CA SER A 196 7.94 -7.12 13.86
C SER A 196 6.48 -6.83 14.21
N ASN A 197 6.25 -5.86 15.11
CA ASN A 197 4.91 -5.44 15.50
C ASN A 197 4.15 -4.84 14.31
N ILE A 198 4.79 -4.09 13.41
CA ILE A 198 4.15 -3.64 12.16
C ILE A 198 3.65 -4.82 11.33
N SER A 199 4.50 -5.81 11.07
CA SER A 199 4.10 -7.01 10.31
C SER A 199 2.92 -7.73 11.00
N ILE A 200 2.96 -7.86 12.33
CA ILE A 200 1.87 -8.48 13.12
C ILE A 200 0.57 -7.64 13.08
N ARG A 201 0.63 -6.31 13.06
CA ARG A 201 -0.57 -5.47 12.90
C ARG A 201 -1.26 -5.72 11.56
N TYR A 202 -0.50 -5.79 10.47
CA TYR A 202 -1.03 -6.14 9.14
C TYR A 202 -1.54 -7.59 9.05
N LEU A 203 -0.91 -8.53 9.77
CA LEU A 203 -1.38 -9.92 9.88
C LEU A 203 -2.79 -10.03 10.44
N ARG A 204 -3.08 -9.28 11.52
CA ARG A 204 -4.36 -9.37 12.23
C ARG A 204 -5.54 -8.93 11.36
N MET A 205 -5.37 -7.86 10.59
CA MET A 205 -6.42 -7.41 9.66
C MET A 205 -6.54 -8.35 8.45
N ARG A 206 -5.44 -8.86 7.89
CA ARG A 206 -5.49 -9.93 6.86
C ARG A 206 -6.33 -11.13 7.34
N ASP A 207 -6.04 -11.63 8.53
CA ASP A 207 -6.72 -12.81 9.07
C ASP A 207 -8.20 -12.54 9.38
N ALA A 208 -8.55 -11.32 9.79
CA ALA A 208 -9.94 -10.91 9.95
C ALA A 208 -10.68 -10.83 8.59
N LEU A 209 -10.05 -10.28 7.54
CA LEU A 209 -10.62 -10.20 6.19
C LEU A 209 -10.83 -11.59 5.57
N LEU A 210 -9.87 -12.51 5.73
CA LEU A 210 -9.96 -13.88 5.21
C LEU A 210 -11.06 -14.73 5.87
N GLN A 211 -11.57 -14.31 7.03
CA GLN A 211 -12.69 -14.95 7.72
C GLN A 211 -14.06 -14.37 7.32
N ARG A 212 -14.17 -13.61 6.22
CA ARG A 212 -15.43 -13.03 5.73
C ARG A 212 -15.90 -13.76 4.47
N ASP A 213 -17.21 -13.83 4.26
CA ASP A 213 -17.83 -14.42 3.06
C ASP A 213 -17.68 -13.54 1.78
N ARG A 214 -16.93 -12.43 1.87
CA ARG A 214 -16.62 -11.50 0.79
C ARG A 214 -15.12 -11.23 0.76
N SER A 215 -14.48 -11.50 -0.38
CA SER A 215 -13.11 -11.06 -0.63
C SER A 215 -13.03 -9.54 -0.64
N ILE A 216 -12.02 -9.00 0.03
CA ILE A 216 -11.69 -7.57 0.04
C ILE A 216 -10.21 -7.48 -0.34
N GLN A 217 -9.87 -6.72 -1.38
CA GLN A 217 -8.47 -6.47 -1.74
C GLN A 217 -7.81 -5.61 -0.66
N TYR A 218 -6.64 -6.02 -0.20
CA TYR A 218 -6.01 -5.49 1.00
C TYR A 218 -4.67 -4.83 0.67
N SER A 219 -4.65 -3.50 0.78
CA SER A 219 -3.54 -2.64 0.37
C SER A 219 -2.84 -2.06 1.59
N LEU A 220 -1.59 -2.46 1.80
CA LEU A 220 -0.83 -2.12 3.00
C LEU A 220 -0.19 -0.74 2.83
N CYS A 221 -0.76 0.28 3.46
CA CYS A 221 -0.23 1.64 3.49
C CYS A 221 0.84 1.76 4.60
N ALA A 222 1.90 0.96 4.48
CA ALA A 222 2.91 0.73 5.53
C ALA A 222 4.11 1.68 5.46
N TRP A 223 4.18 2.54 4.44
CA TRP A 223 5.33 3.40 4.11
C TRP A 223 6.68 2.67 3.89
N GLY A 224 6.62 1.37 3.57
CA GLY A 224 7.76 0.46 3.58
C GLY A 224 8.21 0.03 4.97
N HIS A 225 7.68 0.62 6.04
CA HIS A 225 8.24 0.54 7.38
C HIS A 225 8.43 -0.91 7.85
N GLY A 226 9.56 -1.14 8.52
CA GLY A 226 9.95 -2.46 9.00
C GLY A 226 10.16 -3.47 7.88
N HIS A 227 10.80 -3.07 6.77
CA HIS A 227 11.00 -3.89 5.58
C HIS A 227 9.72 -4.55 5.07
N ALA A 228 8.71 -3.75 4.72
CA ALA A 228 7.48 -4.27 4.10
C ALA A 228 7.76 -5.05 2.80
N ASP A 229 8.90 -4.81 2.14
CA ASP A 229 9.38 -5.60 1.00
C ASP A 229 9.64 -7.08 1.33
N GLN A 230 9.90 -7.42 2.59
CA GLN A 230 10.18 -8.80 3.02
C GLN A 230 8.91 -9.60 3.31
N TRP A 231 7.88 -8.97 3.89
CA TRP A 231 6.70 -9.66 4.41
C TRP A 231 5.37 -9.21 3.78
N GLY A 232 5.35 -8.14 2.98
CA GLY A 232 4.13 -7.56 2.40
C GLY A 232 3.33 -8.57 1.57
N ALA A 233 4.02 -9.38 0.76
CA ALA A 233 3.42 -10.44 -0.06
C ALA A 233 2.66 -11.50 0.76
N ASP A 234 3.10 -11.77 2.00
CA ASP A 234 2.41 -12.67 2.92
C ASP A 234 1.23 -12.00 3.65
N ARG A 235 1.14 -10.65 3.65
CA ARG A 235 0.16 -9.90 4.45
C ARG A 235 -0.93 -9.21 3.63
N GLY A 236 -0.71 -8.88 2.36
CA GLY A 236 -1.70 -8.19 1.53
C GLY A 236 -1.57 -8.48 0.02
N HIS A 237 -2.42 -7.80 -0.74
CA HIS A 237 -2.47 -7.85 -2.21
C HIS A 237 -1.61 -6.75 -2.87
N SER A 238 -1.22 -5.71 -2.12
CA SER A 238 -0.24 -4.69 -2.50
C SER A 238 0.33 -3.99 -1.26
N TRP A 239 1.51 -3.40 -1.33
CA TRP A 239 2.08 -2.63 -0.21
C TRP A 239 2.92 -1.43 -0.66
N ARG A 240 2.69 -0.28 -0.02
CA ARG A 240 3.43 0.95 -0.29
C ARG A 240 4.78 0.94 0.41
N MET A 241 5.86 1.30 -0.28
CA MET A 241 7.25 1.08 0.20
C MET A 241 8.05 2.32 0.60
N TRP A 242 7.49 3.51 0.51
CA TRP A 242 8.18 4.79 0.74
C TRP A 242 7.23 5.75 1.49
N GLY A 243 7.59 7.03 1.67
CA GLY A 243 6.66 8.00 2.25
C GLY A 243 5.43 8.27 1.36
N ASP A 244 4.67 9.32 1.62
CA ASP A 244 3.64 9.75 0.65
C ASP A 244 4.27 10.33 -0.61
N ILE A 245 3.73 10.00 -1.80
CA ILE A 245 4.08 10.74 -3.01
C ILE A 245 3.66 12.21 -2.90
N TYR A 246 4.35 13.09 -3.64
CA TYR A 246 3.99 14.49 -3.81
C TYR A 246 4.11 14.88 -5.30
N PRO A 247 3.27 15.79 -5.85
CA PRO A 247 3.30 16.20 -7.26
C PRO A 247 4.49 17.13 -7.57
N VAL A 248 5.70 16.58 -7.45
CA VAL A 248 6.97 17.15 -7.90
C VAL A 248 7.83 16.05 -8.52
N TRP A 249 8.70 16.41 -9.47
CA TRP A 249 9.54 15.44 -10.16
C TRP A 249 10.66 14.87 -9.27
N GLU A 250 11.33 15.73 -8.49
CA GLU A 250 12.53 15.40 -7.73
C GLU A 250 12.41 15.83 -6.25
N GLY A 251 13.27 15.23 -5.42
CA GLY A 251 13.48 15.64 -4.03
C GLY A 251 12.42 15.16 -3.05
N LYS A 252 12.47 15.73 -1.84
CA LYS A 252 11.65 15.37 -0.70
C LYS A 252 10.86 16.59 -0.22
N VAL A 253 9.58 16.39 0.07
CA VAL A 253 8.63 17.45 0.45
C VAL A 253 8.08 17.14 1.85
N LEU A 254 7.80 18.18 2.64
CA LEU A 254 7.24 18.10 4.00
C LEU A 254 7.99 17.21 5.03
N GLY A 255 9.21 16.75 4.71
CA GLY A 255 10.04 15.97 5.64
C GLY A 255 9.75 14.46 5.66
N TYR A 256 8.74 13.99 4.93
CA TYR A 256 8.44 12.56 4.75
C TYR A 256 7.89 12.22 3.35
N SER A 257 7.34 13.17 2.58
CA SER A 257 6.81 12.92 1.23
C SER A 257 7.90 12.96 0.13
N TRP A 258 7.73 12.20 -0.94
CA TRP A 258 8.73 11.97 -1.99
C TRP A 258 8.23 12.41 -3.37
N GLY A 259 9.10 13.04 -4.16
CA GLY A 259 8.85 13.24 -5.58
C GLY A 259 8.90 11.93 -6.38
N ILE A 260 8.46 11.99 -7.64
CA ILE A 260 8.33 10.82 -8.53
C ILE A 260 9.67 10.10 -8.73
N MET A 261 10.76 10.82 -9.03
CA MET A 261 12.07 10.21 -9.34
C MET A 261 12.70 9.46 -8.15
N PRO A 262 12.72 10.01 -6.92
CA PRO A 262 13.11 9.27 -5.73
C PRO A 262 12.33 7.96 -5.51
N ILE A 263 11.04 7.93 -5.86
CA ILE A 263 10.18 6.72 -5.76
C ILE A 263 10.53 5.69 -6.84
N VAL A 264 10.62 6.12 -8.11
CA VAL A 264 11.04 5.26 -9.25
C VAL A 264 12.40 4.63 -8.96
N ASN A 265 13.33 5.43 -8.42
CA ASN A 265 14.63 4.96 -7.97
C ASN A 265 14.44 3.79 -6.99
N HIS A 266 13.62 3.97 -5.94
CA HIS A 266 13.38 2.94 -4.90
C HIS A 266 12.84 1.64 -5.52
N ALA A 267 11.73 1.74 -6.26
CA ALA A 267 11.11 0.60 -6.91
C ALA A 267 12.08 -0.17 -7.81
N SER A 268 13.04 0.49 -8.47
CA SER A 268 14.01 -0.15 -9.37
C SER A 268 14.88 -1.22 -8.68
N PHE A 269 15.25 -1.01 -7.41
CA PHE A 269 16.05 -1.97 -6.62
C PHE A 269 15.22 -3.14 -6.07
N PHE A 270 13.92 -2.92 -5.87
CA PHE A 270 13.03 -3.91 -5.26
C PHE A 270 12.13 -4.69 -6.24
N THR A 271 12.17 -4.40 -7.55
CA THR A 271 11.37 -5.06 -8.62
C THR A 271 11.18 -6.58 -8.49
N HIS A 272 12.12 -7.28 -7.86
CA HIS A 272 12.08 -8.71 -7.57
C HIS A 272 11.09 -9.17 -6.45
N ARG A 273 10.41 -8.26 -5.72
CA ARG A 273 9.34 -8.64 -4.73
C ARG A 273 7.91 -8.41 -5.23
N GLY A 274 7.71 -7.59 -6.26
CA GLY A 274 6.40 -7.34 -6.91
C GLY A 274 5.43 -6.43 -6.13
N ASP A 275 4.33 -6.07 -6.78
CA ASP A 275 3.06 -5.56 -6.20
C ASP A 275 3.15 -4.37 -5.22
N PHE A 276 4.18 -3.54 -5.38
CA PHE A 276 4.35 -2.27 -4.66
C PHE A 276 3.29 -1.24 -5.07
N TRP A 277 3.12 -0.13 -4.35
CA TRP A 277 2.13 0.88 -4.74
C TRP A 277 2.42 2.30 -4.24
N ASP A 278 2.06 3.31 -5.03
CA ASP A 278 1.56 4.62 -4.55
C ASP A 278 0.66 5.25 -5.64
N MET A 279 -0.05 6.33 -5.34
CA MET A 279 -1.05 6.96 -6.22
C MET A 279 -0.44 7.66 -7.45
N LEU A 280 -1.23 7.74 -8.53
CA LEU A 280 -0.93 8.47 -9.75
C LEU A 280 -1.25 9.96 -9.59
N GLU A 281 -0.20 10.74 -9.32
CA GLU A 281 -0.20 12.20 -9.33
C GLU A 281 -0.23 12.86 -10.71
N GLY A 282 -0.77 14.07 -10.73
CA GLY A 282 -0.64 15.02 -11.84
C GLY A 282 0.50 16.02 -11.61
N ASN A 283 1.52 15.99 -12.45
CA ASN A 283 2.67 16.91 -12.42
C ASN A 283 2.47 18.10 -13.41
N PRO A 284 3.27 19.19 -13.41
CA PRO A 284 2.98 20.36 -14.24
C PRO A 284 3.29 20.17 -15.73
N THR A 285 4.34 19.42 -16.11
CA THR A 285 4.67 19.18 -17.54
C THR A 285 3.98 17.94 -18.10
N LEU A 286 3.81 17.86 -19.42
CA LEU A 286 3.19 16.69 -20.04
C LEU A 286 4.13 15.48 -20.03
N GLU A 287 5.42 15.75 -20.12
CA GLU A 287 6.52 14.82 -20.21
C GLU A 287 6.69 14.05 -18.89
N GLU A 288 6.67 14.75 -17.75
CA GLU A 288 6.71 14.12 -16.42
C GLU A 288 5.50 13.23 -16.20
N ASN A 289 4.29 13.66 -16.59
CA ASN A 289 3.07 12.83 -16.48
C ASN A 289 3.16 11.55 -17.34
N ARG A 290 3.74 11.63 -18.54
CA ARG A 290 3.98 10.46 -19.40
C ARG A 290 4.95 9.49 -18.75
N SER A 291 6.08 9.99 -18.27
CA SER A 291 7.11 9.17 -17.60
C SER A 291 6.56 8.54 -16.31
N HIS A 292 5.84 9.32 -15.49
CA HIS A 292 5.19 8.86 -14.27
C HIS A 292 4.27 7.65 -14.56
N PHE A 293 3.30 7.83 -15.44
CA PHE A 293 2.35 6.77 -15.77
C PHE A 293 3.00 5.57 -16.44
N ALA A 294 3.97 5.78 -17.35
CA ALA A 294 4.66 4.69 -18.02
C ALA A 294 5.49 3.84 -17.05
N LEU A 295 6.19 4.48 -16.10
CA LEU A 295 6.98 3.78 -15.09
C LEU A 295 6.08 3.07 -14.07
N TRP A 296 4.98 3.68 -13.63
CA TRP A 296 3.98 2.99 -12.79
C TRP A 296 3.34 1.82 -13.52
N ALA A 297 2.97 1.95 -14.80
CA ALA A 297 2.43 0.81 -15.54
C ALA A 297 3.46 -0.33 -15.66
N ALA A 298 4.72 0.01 -15.98
CA ALA A 298 5.80 -0.94 -16.18
C ALA A 298 6.29 -1.63 -14.89
N LEU A 299 6.30 -0.94 -13.75
CA LEU A 299 6.70 -1.49 -12.45
C LEU A 299 5.61 -2.35 -11.79
N LYS A 300 4.43 -2.45 -12.42
CA LYS A 300 3.22 -3.14 -11.95
C LYS A 300 2.62 -2.75 -10.58
N PRO A 301 2.77 -1.53 -10.02
CA PRO A 301 1.83 -1.07 -9.00
C PRO A 301 0.37 -1.04 -9.47
N PRO A 302 -0.58 -1.04 -8.52
CA PRO A 302 -1.94 -0.54 -8.72
C PRO A 302 -1.93 0.86 -9.35
N LEU A 303 -2.78 1.07 -10.35
CA LEU A 303 -2.90 2.34 -11.07
C LEU A 303 -4.11 3.10 -10.53
N ILE A 304 -3.90 3.76 -9.39
CA ILE A 304 -4.94 4.51 -8.66
C ILE A 304 -4.76 6.01 -8.93
N ILE A 305 -5.68 6.62 -9.67
CA ILE A 305 -5.71 8.05 -10.00
C ILE A 305 -5.91 8.87 -8.72
N GLY A 306 -4.99 9.78 -8.39
CA GLY A 306 -5.13 10.71 -7.26
C GLY A 306 -5.67 12.10 -7.63
N THR A 307 -5.78 12.40 -8.93
CA THR A 307 -6.19 13.71 -9.45
C THR A 307 -7.69 13.82 -9.71
N PRO A 308 -8.28 15.03 -9.78
CA PRO A 308 -9.69 15.20 -10.10
C PRO A 308 -9.96 14.77 -11.56
N PRO A 309 -10.92 13.87 -11.82
CA PRO A 309 -11.30 13.49 -13.18
C PRO A 309 -12.10 14.59 -13.90
N GLU A 310 -12.50 15.67 -13.22
CA GLU A 310 -13.16 16.83 -13.81
C GLU A 310 -12.63 18.15 -13.20
N PRO A 311 -12.11 19.10 -14.01
CA PRO A 311 -11.90 19.03 -15.47
C PRO A 311 -10.59 18.31 -15.84
N ILE A 312 -10.68 17.10 -16.42
CA ILE A 312 -9.49 16.42 -16.96
C ILE A 312 -9.02 17.05 -18.28
N ARG A 313 -7.71 17.33 -18.37
CA ARG A 313 -7.07 17.73 -19.64
C ARG A 313 -7.08 16.56 -20.62
N PRO A 314 -7.44 16.74 -21.91
CA PRO A 314 -7.41 15.67 -22.91
C PRO A 314 -6.04 14.98 -23.05
N SER A 315 -4.95 15.72 -22.84
CA SER A 315 -3.59 15.18 -22.85
C SER A 315 -3.25 14.30 -21.64
N ILE A 316 -3.94 14.47 -20.50
CA ILE A 316 -3.83 13.61 -19.32
C ILE A 316 -4.75 12.40 -19.47
N LEU A 317 -5.97 12.58 -19.98
CA LEU A 317 -6.86 11.47 -20.33
C LEU A 317 -6.17 10.50 -21.30
N GLN A 318 -5.47 10.99 -22.33
CA GLN A 318 -4.72 10.15 -23.26
C GLN A 318 -3.61 9.32 -22.58
N ILE A 319 -3.02 9.81 -21.49
CA ILE A 319 -2.03 9.08 -20.69
C ILE A 319 -2.73 7.99 -19.89
N LEU A 320 -3.74 8.36 -19.10
CA LEU A 320 -4.53 7.44 -18.27
C LEU A 320 -5.32 6.41 -19.08
N SER A 321 -5.54 6.64 -20.38
CA SER A 321 -6.21 5.71 -21.29
C SER A 321 -5.25 4.93 -22.20
N ASN A 322 -3.95 4.89 -21.90
CA ASN A 322 -2.96 4.19 -22.73
C ASN A 322 -3.12 2.66 -22.59
N LYS A 323 -3.77 2.06 -23.60
CA LYS A 323 -4.11 0.63 -23.63
C LYS A 323 -2.91 -0.30 -23.57
N ASP A 324 -1.79 0.06 -24.17
CA ASP A 324 -0.60 -0.81 -24.25
C ASP A 324 0.09 -0.90 -22.88
N LEU A 325 0.20 0.24 -22.19
CA LEU A 325 0.72 0.31 -20.82
C LEU A 325 -0.21 -0.38 -19.81
N ILE A 326 -1.52 -0.18 -19.94
CA ILE A 326 -2.53 -0.86 -19.11
C ILE A 326 -2.51 -2.38 -19.34
N ALA A 327 -2.43 -2.84 -20.60
CA ALA A 327 -2.34 -4.26 -20.93
C ALA A 327 -1.06 -4.90 -20.38
N PHE A 328 0.08 -4.20 -20.44
CA PHE A 328 1.31 -4.66 -19.81
C PHE A 328 1.15 -4.82 -18.29
N ASN A 329 0.59 -3.81 -17.62
CA ASN A 329 0.33 -3.83 -16.18
C ASN A 329 -0.60 -5.00 -15.79
N GLN A 330 -1.71 -5.15 -16.52
CA GLN A 330 -2.80 -6.10 -16.29
C GLN A 330 -2.59 -7.49 -16.95
N ASP A 331 -1.38 -7.84 -17.36
CA ASP A 331 -1.10 -9.13 -18.01
C ASP A 331 -1.40 -10.33 -17.08
N PRO A 332 -2.41 -11.18 -17.39
CA PRO A 332 -2.82 -12.27 -16.52
C PRO A 332 -1.89 -13.50 -16.57
N ASN A 333 -0.91 -13.54 -17.47
CA ASN A 333 0.02 -14.64 -17.67
C ASN A 333 1.48 -14.26 -17.35
N HIS A 334 1.84 -12.97 -17.41
CA HIS A 334 3.14 -12.45 -17.02
C HIS A 334 3.05 -11.53 -15.79
N GLY A 335 3.12 -12.13 -14.60
CA GLY A 335 3.12 -11.40 -13.33
C GLY A 335 4.32 -10.45 -13.09
N PRO A 336 5.58 -10.80 -13.44
CA PRO A 336 6.73 -9.95 -13.13
C PRO A 336 6.67 -8.54 -13.76
N PRO A 337 7.18 -7.51 -13.06
CA PRO A 337 7.29 -6.16 -13.61
C PRO A 337 8.45 -6.04 -14.60
N ALA A 338 8.51 -4.90 -15.29
CA ALA A 338 9.71 -4.50 -16.01
C ALA A 338 10.86 -4.23 -15.02
N ILE A 339 12.04 -4.74 -15.35
CA ILE A 339 13.26 -4.61 -14.55
C ILE A 339 14.24 -3.62 -15.19
N PRO A 340 15.02 -2.87 -14.41
CA PRO A 340 16.10 -2.06 -14.96
C PRO A 340 17.19 -2.98 -15.53
N TYR A 341 17.61 -2.73 -16.78
CA TYR A 341 18.72 -3.48 -17.41
C TYR A 341 19.97 -2.63 -17.67
N LYS A 342 19.86 -1.31 -17.48
CA LYS A 342 20.98 -0.35 -17.54
C LYS A 342 20.60 0.92 -16.78
N GLN A 343 21.44 1.37 -15.86
CA GLN A 343 21.14 2.54 -15.04
C GLN A 343 21.12 3.83 -15.87
N GLY A 344 22.05 4.02 -16.81
CA GLY A 344 22.06 5.17 -17.73
C GLY A 344 23.23 6.10 -17.48
N LEU A 345 22.97 7.29 -16.93
CA LEU A 345 23.99 8.27 -16.53
C LEU A 345 24.93 7.75 -15.44
N ASN A 346 24.39 6.99 -14.48
CA ASN A 346 25.15 6.40 -13.39
C ASN A 346 25.66 4.99 -13.74
N PRO A 347 26.68 4.47 -13.02
CA PRO A 347 27.01 3.04 -13.05
C PRO A 347 25.82 2.15 -12.66
N ASP A 348 25.80 0.91 -13.15
CA ASP A 348 24.75 -0.05 -12.80
C ASP A 348 24.70 -0.30 -11.28
N SER A 349 23.48 -0.47 -10.75
CA SER A 349 23.20 -0.57 -9.31
C SER A 349 23.54 0.66 -8.45
N THR A 350 23.71 1.84 -9.05
CA THR A 350 23.92 3.10 -8.29
C THR A 350 22.59 3.67 -7.78
N TRP A 351 22.46 3.82 -6.46
CA TRP A 351 21.35 4.54 -5.85
C TRP A 351 21.46 6.06 -6.10
N ASN A 352 20.55 6.65 -6.88
CA ASN A 352 20.55 8.10 -7.13
C ASN A 352 19.13 8.68 -7.31
N GLN A 353 18.71 9.52 -6.35
CA GLN A 353 17.34 10.05 -6.27
C GLN A 353 16.94 11.01 -7.40
N THR A 354 17.87 11.65 -8.11
CA THR A 354 17.58 12.51 -9.29
C THR A 354 17.82 11.78 -10.61
N HIS A 355 18.62 10.71 -10.59
CA HIS A 355 18.98 9.91 -11.77
C HIS A 355 18.81 8.40 -11.50
N PRO A 356 17.55 7.93 -11.36
CA PRO A 356 17.21 6.52 -11.25
C PRO A 356 17.63 5.74 -12.51
N ALA A 357 17.34 4.44 -12.53
CA ALA A 357 17.52 3.65 -13.73
C ALA A 357 16.71 4.22 -14.90
N GLU A 358 17.37 4.47 -16.03
CA GLU A 358 16.75 5.06 -17.21
C GLU A 358 16.17 4.02 -18.19
N HIS A 359 16.65 2.76 -18.13
CA HIS A 359 16.37 1.74 -19.14
C HIS A 359 15.74 0.49 -18.49
N TYR A 360 14.44 0.29 -18.74
CA TYR A 360 13.67 -0.86 -18.27
C TYR A 360 13.31 -1.81 -19.40
N ILE A 361 13.17 -3.10 -19.08
CA ILE A 361 12.66 -4.13 -19.98
C ILE A 361 11.77 -5.10 -19.21
N GLY A 362 10.64 -5.49 -19.79
CA GLY A 362 9.74 -6.51 -19.26
C GLY A 362 9.13 -7.30 -20.41
N ALA A 363 8.77 -8.55 -20.15
CA ALA A 363 8.01 -9.35 -21.09
C ALA A 363 6.50 -9.18 -20.84
N SER A 364 5.69 -9.43 -21.85
CA SER A 364 4.24 -9.52 -21.73
C SER A 364 3.69 -10.45 -22.82
N THR A 365 2.48 -10.95 -22.63
CA THR A 365 1.72 -11.76 -23.57
C THR A 365 1.45 -10.96 -24.85
N PRO A 366 1.70 -11.51 -26.05
CA PRO A 366 1.40 -10.86 -27.33
C PRO A 366 -0.10 -10.61 -27.60
#